data_AF-A0AAE0I748-F1
#
_entry.id   AF-A0AAE0I748-F1
#
_cell.length_a   1.000
_cell.length_b   1.000
_cell.length_c   1.000
_cell.angle_alpha   90.00
_cell.angle_beta   90.00
_cell.angle_gamma   90.00
#
_symmetry.space_group_name_H-M   'P 1'
#
loop_
_entity.id
_entity.type
_entity.pdbx_description
1 polymer ?
#
loop_
_entity_poly.entity_id
_entity_poly.type
_entity_poly.pdbx_seq_one_letter_code
_entity_poly.pdbx_strand_id
1 'polypeptide(L)'
;MDRLYQRPSSVFVVRRLAPSEKEYIAICDSSDEQAEPFLDEIDAEPVTPATGPPKHDSHNPKISRKPASLYAVSLPLALAVIITSLSLGLAISIGIIHTIPQNPPPTSLSTPYTYPEPPMPKIMHQPCGSTPEQARSKGCHFDVISFNWLPTQCYYAELSQSFDDMRAWEWFLDGNRTQPLTHAEIMTGEHTGLYVNWEYHVRHCTAMWKKMHRGLLGPAGTGAIDAYIGSVKYPDCGVLSWH
;
A
#
# COMPACT_ATOMS: atom_id res chain seq x y z
N MET A 1 7.01 8.77 -18.84
CA MET A 1 6.88 8.10 -17.53
C MET A 1 6.21 6.73 -17.70
N ASP A 2 6.40 6.06 -18.84
CA ASP A 2 5.40 5.10 -19.35
C ASP A 2 5.80 3.61 -19.25
N ARG A 3 7.06 3.31 -18.96
CA ARG A 3 7.53 1.91 -18.87
C ARG A 3 7.07 1.17 -17.61
N LEU A 4 6.71 1.88 -16.54
CA LEU A 4 6.26 1.25 -15.29
C LEU A 4 4.82 0.72 -15.38
N TYR A 5 4.05 1.16 -16.38
CA TYR A 5 2.65 0.79 -16.58
C TYR A 5 2.42 -0.24 -17.70
N GLN A 6 3.49 -0.75 -18.32
CA GLN A 6 3.43 -1.74 -19.39
C GLN A 6 4.00 -3.08 -18.89
N ARG A 7 3.20 -3.85 -18.14
CA ARG A 7 3.46 -5.28 -17.90
C ARG A 7 2.37 -6.12 -18.59
N PRO A 8 2.71 -6.99 -19.56
CA PRO A 8 1.70 -7.64 -20.41
C PRO A 8 1.20 -9.01 -19.94
N SER A 9 1.60 -9.53 -18.77
CA SER A 9 1.33 -10.94 -18.40
C SER A 9 0.48 -11.17 -17.14
N SER A 10 0.05 -10.12 -16.45
CA SER A 10 -0.76 -10.26 -15.23
C SER A 10 -2.21 -9.86 -15.51
N VAL A 11 -3.12 -10.81 -15.30
CA VAL A 11 -4.56 -10.60 -15.35
C VAL A 11 -5.00 -10.06 -13.99
N PHE A 12 -5.46 -8.81 -13.94
CA PHE A 12 -5.95 -8.19 -12.72
C PHE A 12 -7.46 -8.21 -12.69
N VAL A 13 -8.02 -8.51 -11.52
CA VAL A 13 -9.46 -8.53 -11.29
C VAL A 13 -9.76 -7.61 -10.12
N VAL A 14 -10.70 -6.69 -10.30
CA VAL A 14 -11.34 -5.99 -9.20
C VAL A 14 -12.65 -6.71 -8.91
N ARG A 15 -12.89 -7.12 -7.66
CA ARG A 15 -14.09 -7.89 -7.32
C ARG A 15 -14.61 -7.55 -5.94
N ARG A 16 -15.92 -7.62 -5.82
CA ARG A 16 -16.65 -7.61 -4.56
C ARG A 16 -16.42 -8.94 -3.87
N LEU A 17 -16.08 -8.90 -2.58
CA LEU A 17 -16.04 -10.12 -1.76
C LEU A 17 -17.42 -10.80 -1.75
N ALA A 18 -17.46 -12.09 -2.11
CA ALA A 18 -18.68 -12.88 -2.00
C ALA A 18 -19.04 -13.10 -0.51
N PRO A 19 -20.32 -13.31 -0.17
CA PRO A 19 -20.72 -13.60 1.21
C PRO A 19 -19.93 -14.76 1.86
N SER A 20 -19.63 -15.82 1.12
CA SER A 20 -18.88 -16.99 1.61
C SER A 20 -17.38 -16.72 1.85
N GLU A 21 -16.78 -15.81 1.08
CA GLU A 21 -15.37 -15.42 1.28
C GLU A 21 -15.21 -14.50 2.49
N LYS A 22 -16.25 -13.73 2.80
CA LYS A 22 -16.31 -12.90 4.03
C LYS A 22 -16.37 -13.76 5.29
N GLU A 23 -17.04 -14.92 5.23
CA GLU A 23 -17.12 -15.88 6.33
C GLU A 23 -15.78 -16.56 6.60
N TYR A 24 -15.05 -16.97 5.56
CA TYR A 24 -13.72 -17.57 5.70
C TYR A 24 -12.68 -16.61 6.34
N ILE A 25 -12.70 -15.33 5.95
CA ILE A 25 -11.79 -14.32 6.52
C ILE A 25 -12.09 -14.08 8.01
N ALA A 26 -13.37 -14.07 8.41
CA ALA A 26 -13.76 -13.94 9.82
C ALA A 26 -13.32 -15.16 10.66
N ILE A 27 -13.33 -16.37 10.07
CA ILE A 27 -12.86 -17.59 10.73
C ILE A 27 -11.34 -17.55 10.96
N CYS A 28 -10.55 -17.08 9.99
CA CYS A 28 -9.09 -16.93 10.14
C CYS A 28 -8.71 -15.93 11.24
N ASP A 29 -9.51 -14.88 11.45
CA ASP A 29 -9.30 -13.89 12.52
C ASP A 29 -9.58 -14.49 13.91
N SER A 30 -10.53 -15.43 14.01
CA SER A 30 -10.83 -16.12 15.29
C SER A 30 -9.77 -17.15 15.71
N SER A 31 -8.91 -17.60 14.79
CA SER A 31 -7.82 -18.53 15.09
C SER A 31 -6.52 -17.86 15.55
N ASP A 32 -6.41 -16.54 15.44
CA ASP A 32 -5.17 -15.80 15.74
C ASP A 32 -5.03 -15.39 17.22
N GLU A 33 -6.00 -15.71 18.09
CA GLU A 33 -5.88 -15.40 19.52
C GLU A 33 -4.88 -16.31 20.27
N GLN A 34 -4.29 -17.31 19.60
CA GLN A 34 -3.28 -18.22 20.17
C GLN A 34 -2.12 -18.50 19.21
N ALA A 35 -1.25 -17.53 18.95
CA ALA A 35 0.10 -17.83 18.46
C ALA A 35 1.12 -16.74 18.86
N GLU A 36 1.95 -17.06 19.85
CA GLU A 36 3.24 -16.41 20.15
C GLU A 36 4.26 -16.63 19.00
N PRO A 37 5.34 -15.83 18.91
CA PRO A 37 6.06 -15.58 17.67
C PRO A 37 7.02 -16.72 17.33
N PHE A 38 6.79 -17.36 16.19
CA PHE A 38 7.76 -18.26 15.57
C PHE A 38 8.58 -17.46 14.55
N LEU A 39 9.81 -17.08 14.92
CA LEU A 39 10.82 -16.63 13.97
C LEU A 39 11.31 -17.86 13.22
N ASP A 40 10.87 -18.03 11.97
CA ASP A 40 11.46 -19.06 11.11
C ASP A 40 12.66 -18.50 10.33
N GLU A 41 13.74 -19.24 10.54
CA GLU A 41 15.08 -19.21 9.97
C GLU A 41 15.04 -19.18 8.43
N ILE A 42 15.70 -18.19 7.83
CA ILE A 42 15.95 -18.18 6.38
C ILE A 42 17.20 -19.05 6.13
N ASP A 43 16.98 -20.34 5.91
CA ASP A 43 18.00 -21.22 5.35
C ASP A 43 18.09 -21.02 3.83
N ALA A 44 19.10 -20.27 3.41
CA ALA A 44 19.52 -20.19 2.02
C ALA A 44 20.50 -21.33 1.71
N GLU A 45 20.04 -22.38 1.02
CA GLU A 45 20.95 -23.36 0.44
C GLU A 45 21.70 -22.81 -0.79
N PRO A 46 22.97 -23.23 -1.03
CA PRO A 46 23.87 -22.58 -1.97
C PRO A 46 23.80 -23.19 -3.37
N VAL A 47 23.57 -22.35 -4.39
CA VAL A 47 23.75 -22.75 -5.80
C VAL A 47 25.23 -22.69 -6.16
N THR A 48 25.77 -23.85 -6.53
CA THR A 48 27.15 -24.06 -7.01
C THR A 48 27.37 -23.48 -8.41
N PRO A 49 28.57 -22.97 -8.75
CA PRO A 49 28.93 -22.63 -10.12
C PRO A 49 29.83 -23.72 -10.73
N ALA A 50 29.44 -24.22 -11.91
CA ALA A 50 30.33 -25.01 -12.76
C ALA A 50 30.15 -24.61 -14.21
N THR A 51 31.16 -23.98 -14.82
CA THR A 51 31.85 -24.50 -16.02
C THR A 51 33.01 -23.57 -16.43
N GLY A 52 34.15 -24.17 -16.77
CA GLY A 52 35.44 -23.52 -16.98
C GLY A 52 35.63 -22.80 -18.32
N PRO A 53 36.85 -22.25 -18.57
CA PRO A 53 37.11 -21.37 -19.71
C PRO A 53 37.78 -22.11 -20.89
N PRO A 54 37.61 -21.64 -22.14
CA PRO A 54 38.54 -21.95 -23.22
C PRO A 54 39.61 -20.85 -23.37
N LYS A 55 40.85 -21.30 -23.58
CA LYS A 55 42.04 -20.49 -23.94
C LYS A 55 41.92 -19.99 -25.38
N HIS A 56 42.36 -18.76 -25.65
CA HIS A 56 42.98 -18.42 -26.93
C HIS A 56 44.02 -17.29 -26.79
N ASP A 57 45.23 -17.67 -27.19
CA ASP A 57 46.35 -16.98 -27.82
C ASP A 57 46.77 -15.55 -27.44
N SER A 58 48.00 -15.53 -26.94
CA SER A 58 48.90 -14.40 -26.78
C SER A 58 49.20 -13.72 -28.12
N HIS A 59 48.82 -12.44 -28.22
CA HIS A 59 49.56 -11.48 -29.04
C HIS A 59 50.09 -10.37 -28.13
N ASN A 60 51.42 -10.22 -28.13
CA ASN A 60 52.17 -9.23 -27.39
C ASN A 60 52.46 -8.03 -28.30
N PRO A 61 51.90 -6.84 -28.03
CA PRO A 61 52.47 -5.60 -28.51
C PRO A 61 53.11 -4.82 -27.35
N LYS A 62 54.44 -4.83 -27.37
CA LYS A 62 55.38 -3.75 -27.00
C LYS A 62 54.89 -2.75 -25.92
N ILE A 63 55.50 -2.88 -24.75
CA ILE A 63 55.53 -1.90 -23.66
C ILE A 63 55.81 -0.50 -24.22
N SER A 64 54.79 0.37 -24.19
CA SER A 64 54.93 1.81 -24.34
C SER A 64 54.59 2.45 -23.00
N ARG A 65 55.62 2.96 -22.31
CA ARG A 65 55.46 3.72 -21.06
C ARG A 65 54.76 5.05 -21.40
N LYS A 66 53.47 5.16 -21.05
CA LYS A 66 52.77 6.45 -21.07
C LYS A 66 53.14 7.26 -19.83
N PRO A 67 53.33 8.58 -19.95
CA PRO A 67 53.71 9.43 -18.82
C PRO A 67 52.60 9.47 -17.77
N ALA A 68 52.99 9.52 -16.50
CA ALA A 68 52.09 9.57 -15.36
C ALA A 68 51.08 10.71 -15.52
N SER A 69 49.81 10.33 -15.54
CA SER A 69 48.69 11.22 -15.76
C SER A 69 48.40 12.04 -14.50
N LEU A 70 48.10 13.32 -14.70
CA LEU A 70 47.84 14.33 -13.66
C LEU A 70 46.62 14.04 -12.74
N TYR A 71 45.97 12.89 -12.89
CA TYR A 71 44.82 12.45 -12.06
C TYR A 71 45.18 11.87 -10.69
N ALA A 72 46.46 11.73 -10.35
CA ALA A 72 46.86 11.23 -9.03
C ALA A 72 46.66 12.26 -7.89
N VAL A 73 46.50 13.55 -8.22
CA VAL A 73 46.36 14.63 -7.23
C VAL A 73 44.88 14.99 -6.97
N SER A 74 43.95 14.64 -7.86
CA SER A 74 42.53 15.01 -7.74
C SER A 74 41.73 14.11 -6.79
N LEU A 75 42.06 12.82 -6.69
CA LEU A 75 41.43 11.86 -5.78
C LEU A 75 41.64 12.17 -4.28
N PRO A 76 42.87 12.43 -3.78
CA PRO A 76 43.06 12.75 -2.37
C PRO A 76 42.43 14.10 -1.98
N LEU A 77 42.40 15.07 -2.90
CA LEU A 77 41.74 16.36 -2.68
C LEU A 77 40.21 16.20 -2.59
N ALA A 78 39.60 15.40 -3.48
CA ALA A 78 38.17 15.13 -3.44
C ALA A 78 37.76 14.38 -2.15
N LEU A 79 38.56 13.40 -1.71
CA LEU A 79 38.32 12.70 -0.45
C LEU A 79 38.47 13.62 0.77
N ALA A 80 39.45 14.53 0.77
CA ALA A 80 39.60 15.51 1.82
C ALA A 80 38.39 16.47 1.90
N VAL A 81 37.84 16.91 0.77
CA VAL A 81 36.62 17.73 0.72
C VAL A 81 35.37 16.97 1.23
N ILE A 82 35.23 15.69 0.90
CA ILE A 82 34.12 14.86 1.40
C ILE A 82 34.25 14.64 2.92
N ILE A 83 35.45 14.32 3.42
CA ILE A 83 35.66 14.09 4.85
C ILE A 83 35.43 15.37 5.65
N THR A 84 35.91 16.52 5.15
CA THR A 84 35.71 17.82 5.81
C THR A 84 34.24 18.27 5.80
N SER A 85 33.49 18.00 4.73
CA SER A 85 32.05 18.31 4.71
C SER A 85 31.25 17.40 5.65
N LEU A 86 31.58 16.11 5.73
CA LEU A 86 30.94 15.19 6.68
C LEU A 86 31.25 15.54 8.14
N SER A 87 32.51 15.89 8.45
CA SER A 87 32.90 16.26 9.81
C SER A 87 32.28 17.60 10.25
N LEU A 88 32.20 18.58 9.35
CA LEU A 88 31.51 19.84 9.61
C LEU A 88 30.01 19.64 9.78
N GLY A 89 29.37 18.79 8.96
CA GLY A 89 27.96 18.45 9.11
C GLY A 89 27.65 17.76 10.44
N LEU A 90 28.51 16.85 10.89
CA LEU A 90 28.36 16.19 12.19
C LEU A 90 28.52 17.19 13.35
N ALA A 91 29.50 18.08 13.27
CA ALA A 91 29.72 19.11 14.29
C ALA A 91 28.54 20.09 14.40
N ILE A 92 27.96 20.49 13.26
CA ILE A 92 26.76 21.34 13.23
C ILE A 92 25.56 20.60 13.83
N SER A 93 25.38 19.33 13.50
CA SER A 93 24.27 18.50 14.03
C SER A 93 24.36 18.36 15.55
N ILE A 94 25.57 18.10 16.08
CA ILE A 94 25.82 18.00 17.52
C ILE A 94 25.62 19.36 18.21
N GLY A 95 26.08 20.46 17.60
CA GLY A 95 25.86 21.81 18.10
C GLY A 95 24.38 22.20 18.18
N ILE A 96 23.56 21.78 17.21
CA ILE A 96 22.11 21.98 17.23
C ILE A 96 21.47 21.20 18.39
N ILE A 97 21.89 19.95 18.63
CA ILE A 97 21.36 19.13 19.74
C ILE A 97 21.69 19.76 21.11
N HIS A 98 22.86 20.38 21.27
CA HIS A 98 23.25 21.02 22.53
C HIS A 98 22.69 22.43 22.73
N THR A 99 22.18 23.07 21.69
CA THR A 99 21.56 24.41 21.77
C THR A 99 20.05 24.37 21.90
N ILE A 100 19.42 23.21 21.70
CA ILE A 100 18.02 22.98 22.06
C ILE A 100 17.93 22.94 23.60
N PRO A 101 17.18 23.86 24.25
CA PRO A 101 16.89 23.74 25.67
C PRO A 101 16.21 22.40 25.90
N GLN A 102 16.87 21.51 26.65
CA GLN A 102 16.23 20.29 27.09
C GLN A 102 15.18 20.69 28.12
N ASN A 103 13.95 20.93 27.66
CA ASN A 103 12.81 20.89 28.56
C ASN A 103 12.83 19.48 29.15
N PRO A 104 12.97 19.33 30.48
CA PRO A 104 12.86 18.00 31.08
C PRO A 104 11.53 17.41 30.64
N PRO A 105 11.46 16.09 30.35
CA PRO A 105 10.18 15.45 30.11
C PRO A 105 9.24 15.84 31.25
N PRO A 106 7.99 16.24 30.98
CA PRO A 106 7.08 16.65 32.03
C PRO A 106 7.07 15.52 33.06
N THR A 107 7.50 15.82 34.29
CA THR A 107 7.40 14.92 35.41
C THR A 107 5.97 14.42 35.42
N SER A 108 5.79 13.12 35.17
CA SER A 108 4.47 12.51 35.10
C SER A 108 3.85 12.58 36.50
N LEU A 109 3.19 13.70 36.80
CA LEU A 109 2.11 13.69 37.76
C LEU A 109 1.09 12.72 37.17
N SER A 110 1.00 11.55 37.77
CA SER A 110 -0.09 10.60 37.63
C SER A 110 -1.38 11.23 38.17
N THR A 111 -1.84 12.30 37.52
CA THR A 111 -3.26 12.60 37.50
C THR A 111 -3.93 11.42 36.80
N PRO A 112 -4.94 10.77 37.40
CA PRO A 112 -5.74 9.80 36.69
C PRO A 112 -6.47 10.54 35.59
N TYR A 113 -5.85 10.61 34.41
CA TYR A 113 -6.54 10.92 33.17
C TYR A 113 -7.47 9.73 32.95
N THR A 114 -8.69 9.83 33.48
CA THR A 114 -9.82 9.07 32.95
C THR A 114 -9.96 9.53 31.51
N TYR A 115 -9.27 8.85 30.59
CA TYR A 115 -9.66 8.90 29.19
C TYR A 115 -11.11 8.43 29.18
N PRO A 116 -12.09 9.27 28.81
CA PRO A 116 -13.39 8.74 28.49
C PRO A 116 -13.12 7.68 27.42
N GLU A 117 -13.46 6.43 27.70
CA GLU A 117 -13.35 5.38 26.70
C GLU A 117 -13.99 5.93 25.42
N PRO A 118 -13.26 5.96 24.28
CA PRO A 118 -13.90 6.35 23.04
C PRO A 118 -15.11 5.41 22.88
N PRO A 119 -16.30 5.95 22.54
CA PRO A 119 -17.48 5.12 22.39
C PRO A 119 -17.14 3.96 21.46
N MET A 120 -17.42 2.74 21.94
CA MET A 120 -17.15 1.48 21.25
C MET A 120 -17.40 1.63 19.74
N PRO A 121 -16.46 1.19 18.89
CA PRO A 121 -16.57 1.36 17.45
C PRO A 121 -17.91 0.77 16.97
N LYS A 122 -18.77 1.60 16.38
CA LYS A 122 -20.07 1.16 15.87
C LYS A 122 -19.86 0.34 14.60
N ILE A 123 -19.88 -0.98 14.74
CA ILE A 123 -19.90 -1.91 13.61
C ILE A 123 -21.28 -1.84 12.94
N MET A 124 -21.30 -1.65 11.63
CA MET A 124 -22.52 -1.75 10.84
C MET A 124 -22.60 -3.11 10.17
N HIS A 125 -23.57 -3.91 10.59
CA HIS A 125 -23.86 -5.18 9.93
C HIS A 125 -24.66 -4.94 8.65
N GLN A 126 -24.05 -5.27 7.49
CA GLN A 126 -24.66 -5.17 6.16
C GLN A 126 -25.49 -3.89 5.92
N PRO A 127 -24.90 -2.69 6.11
CA PRO A 127 -25.64 -1.44 6.01
C PRO A 127 -26.26 -1.21 4.64
N CYS A 128 -25.72 -1.83 3.59
CA CYS A 128 -26.23 -1.74 2.22
C CYS A 128 -27.04 -2.97 1.75
N GLY A 129 -27.26 -3.97 2.61
CA GLY A 129 -27.90 -5.23 2.20
C GLY A 129 -27.01 -6.07 1.27
N SER A 130 -27.65 -6.98 0.52
CA SER A 130 -26.97 -8.03 -0.26
C SER A 130 -27.11 -7.88 -1.78
N THR A 131 -27.99 -6.98 -2.26
CA THR A 131 -28.19 -6.74 -3.70
C THR A 131 -28.03 -5.26 -4.04
N PRO A 132 -27.70 -4.92 -5.30
CA PRO A 132 -27.67 -3.54 -5.77
C PRO A 132 -28.98 -2.77 -5.52
N GLU A 133 -30.13 -3.42 -5.69
CA GLU A 133 -31.45 -2.83 -5.42
C GLU A 133 -31.58 -2.44 -3.96
N GLN A 134 -31.21 -3.35 -3.05
CA GLN A 134 -31.24 -3.08 -1.61
C GLN A 134 -30.30 -1.93 -1.26
N ALA A 135 -29.09 -1.92 -1.82
CA ALA A 135 -28.10 -0.87 -1.56
C ALA A 135 -28.62 0.51 -1.99
N ARG A 136 -29.17 0.62 -3.20
CA ARG A 136 -29.82 1.85 -3.69
C ARG A 136 -30.99 2.26 -2.79
N SER A 137 -31.85 1.31 -2.40
CA SER A 137 -33.00 1.58 -1.52
C SER A 137 -32.60 2.10 -0.14
N LYS A 138 -31.41 1.72 0.35
CA LYS A 138 -30.83 2.15 1.62
C LYS A 138 -29.96 3.42 1.49
N GLY A 139 -29.88 4.02 0.30
CA GLY A 139 -29.09 5.23 0.06
C GLY A 139 -27.57 4.99 0.10
N CYS A 140 -27.12 3.77 -0.17
CA CYS A 140 -25.70 3.48 -0.31
C CYS A 140 -25.16 3.91 -1.67
N HIS A 141 -23.85 4.12 -1.72
CA HIS A 141 -23.11 4.58 -2.88
C HIS A 141 -22.28 3.42 -3.44
N PHE A 142 -22.32 3.22 -4.76
CA PHE A 142 -21.40 2.30 -5.40
C PHE A 142 -20.04 3.00 -5.56
N ASP A 143 -19.01 2.44 -4.96
CA ASP A 143 -17.66 2.99 -5.01
C ASP A 143 -16.81 2.23 -6.04
N VAL A 144 -16.44 2.92 -7.12
CA VAL A 144 -15.58 2.37 -8.19
C VAL A 144 -14.24 1.86 -7.68
N ILE A 145 -13.71 2.48 -6.61
CA ILE A 145 -12.41 2.10 -6.07
C ILE A 145 -12.51 0.77 -5.34
N SER A 146 -13.40 0.63 -4.34
CA SER A 146 -13.55 -0.63 -3.58
C SER A 146 -14.40 -1.68 -4.29
N PHE A 147 -15.05 -1.30 -5.39
CA PHE A 147 -15.98 -2.12 -6.15
C PHE A 147 -17.11 -2.71 -5.28
N ASN A 148 -17.55 -1.91 -4.31
CA ASN A 148 -18.50 -2.28 -3.25
C ASN A 148 -19.57 -1.20 -3.07
N TRP A 149 -20.68 -1.60 -2.44
CA TRP A 149 -21.72 -0.68 -1.97
C TRP A 149 -21.38 -0.22 -0.56
N LEU A 150 -21.24 1.10 -0.38
CA LEU A 150 -20.81 1.71 0.87
C LEU A 150 -21.88 2.66 1.44
N PRO A 151 -22.12 2.66 2.76
CA PRO A 151 -22.92 3.70 3.39
C PRO A 151 -22.18 5.04 3.34
N THR A 152 -22.91 6.15 3.44
CA THR A 152 -22.37 7.51 3.34
C THR A 152 -21.15 7.77 4.22
N GLN A 153 -21.11 7.22 5.44
CA GLN A 153 -19.98 7.39 6.37
C GLN A 153 -18.66 6.77 5.90
N CYS A 154 -18.72 5.73 5.05
CA CYS A 154 -17.55 5.04 4.49
C CYS A 154 -17.28 5.42 3.03
N TYR A 155 -18.20 6.11 2.37
CA TYR A 155 -18.03 6.54 0.99
C TYR A 155 -17.17 7.81 0.91
N TYR A 156 -16.06 7.75 0.16
CA TYR A 156 -15.16 8.88 -0.05
C TYR A 156 -15.38 9.51 -1.43
N ALA A 157 -16.50 10.23 -1.57
CA ALA A 157 -16.96 10.79 -2.84
C ALA A 157 -15.89 11.56 -3.63
N GLU A 158 -15.15 12.46 -2.98
CA GLU A 158 -14.08 13.25 -3.63
C GLU A 158 -12.98 12.36 -4.21
N LEU A 159 -12.57 11.31 -3.49
CA LEU A 159 -11.55 10.39 -3.97
C LEU A 159 -12.08 9.50 -5.09
N SER A 160 -13.32 9.01 -4.99
CA SER A 160 -13.96 8.23 -6.05
C SER A 160 -14.12 9.05 -7.34
N GLN A 161 -14.56 10.30 -7.23
CA GLN A 161 -14.64 11.23 -8.36
C GLN A 161 -13.26 11.52 -8.95
N SER A 162 -12.28 11.84 -8.10
CA SER A 162 -10.89 12.03 -8.52
C SER A 162 -10.32 10.81 -9.25
N PHE A 163 -10.73 9.60 -8.86
CA PHE A 163 -10.29 8.37 -9.50
C PHE A 163 -10.93 8.23 -10.88
N ASP A 164 -12.23 8.47 -11.02
CA ASP A 164 -12.95 8.44 -12.30
C ASP A 164 -12.43 9.52 -13.28
N ASP A 165 -12.21 10.74 -12.81
CA ASP A 165 -11.77 11.86 -13.66
C ASP A 165 -10.31 11.71 -14.14
N MET A 166 -9.52 10.86 -13.47
CA MET A 166 -8.09 10.71 -13.76
C MET A 166 -7.85 10.06 -15.13
N ARG A 167 -8.70 9.12 -15.54
CA ARG A 167 -8.57 8.34 -16.78
C ARG A 167 -9.92 7.79 -17.22
N ALA A 168 -10.08 7.60 -18.52
CA ALA A 168 -11.07 6.65 -19.03
C ALA A 168 -10.59 5.22 -18.75
N TRP A 169 -10.97 4.67 -17.60
CA TRP A 169 -10.64 3.29 -17.24
C TRP A 169 -11.32 2.29 -18.17
N GLU A 170 -10.70 1.12 -18.29
CA GLU A 170 -11.19 0.02 -19.12
C GLU A 170 -11.51 -1.18 -18.22
N TRP A 171 -12.74 -1.70 -18.33
CA TRP A 171 -13.19 -2.89 -17.62
C TRP A 171 -13.68 -3.94 -18.61
N PHE A 172 -13.47 -5.21 -18.27
CA PHE A 172 -13.81 -6.33 -19.14
C PHE A 172 -14.49 -7.46 -18.36
N LEU A 173 -15.38 -8.19 -19.02
CA LEU A 173 -16.00 -9.40 -18.46
C LEU A 173 -15.08 -10.63 -18.50
N ASP A 174 -14.04 -10.60 -19.34
CA ASP A 174 -13.13 -11.71 -19.55
C ASP A 174 -11.65 -11.30 -19.47
N GLY A 175 -10.79 -12.24 -19.07
CA GLY A 175 -9.34 -12.03 -18.96
C GLY A 175 -8.64 -11.79 -20.30
N ASN A 176 -9.26 -12.19 -21.42
CA ASN A 176 -8.74 -11.88 -22.76
C ASN A 176 -9.08 -10.46 -23.21
N ARG A 177 -9.85 -9.70 -22.42
CA ARG A 177 -10.24 -8.30 -22.68
C ARG A 177 -11.00 -8.13 -23.99
N THR A 178 -11.88 -9.08 -24.30
CA THR A 178 -12.67 -9.10 -25.55
C THR A 178 -14.09 -8.55 -25.37
N GLN A 179 -14.59 -8.50 -24.14
CA GLN A 179 -15.92 -8.02 -23.77
C GLN A 179 -15.80 -6.77 -22.88
N PRO A 180 -15.59 -5.58 -23.47
CA PRO A 180 -15.47 -4.34 -22.72
C PRO A 180 -16.82 -3.89 -22.13
N LEU A 181 -16.76 -3.21 -21.00
CA LEU A 181 -17.89 -2.54 -20.36
C LEU A 181 -17.66 -1.03 -20.29
N THR A 182 -18.74 -0.29 -20.39
CA THR A 182 -18.77 1.16 -20.17
C THR A 182 -18.78 1.51 -18.69
N HIS A 183 -18.35 2.74 -18.36
CA HIS A 183 -18.46 3.26 -17.00
C HIS A 183 -19.90 3.25 -16.48
N ALA A 184 -20.89 3.54 -17.33
CA ALA A 184 -22.30 3.48 -16.93
C ALA A 184 -22.73 2.07 -16.52
N GLU A 185 -22.28 1.04 -17.24
CA GLU A 185 -22.58 -0.36 -16.93
C GLU A 185 -21.93 -0.80 -15.61
N ILE A 186 -20.67 -0.43 -15.37
CA ILE A 186 -20.01 -0.82 -14.12
C ILE A 186 -20.60 -0.11 -12.90
N MET A 187 -21.02 1.15 -13.06
CA MET A 187 -21.61 1.95 -11.99
C MET A 187 -23.04 1.52 -11.62
N THR A 188 -23.65 0.63 -12.40
CA THR A 188 -24.85 -0.09 -11.94
C THR A 188 -24.54 -0.93 -10.70
N GLY A 189 -23.32 -1.43 -10.53
CA GLY A 189 -22.95 -2.32 -9.43
C GLY A 189 -23.54 -3.73 -9.53
N GLU A 190 -24.06 -4.13 -10.70
CA GLU A 190 -24.59 -5.47 -10.96
C GLU A 190 -23.49 -6.52 -11.11
N HIS A 191 -22.29 -6.12 -11.52
CA HIS A 191 -21.15 -7.02 -11.66
C HIS A 191 -20.47 -7.28 -10.30
N THR A 192 -20.10 -8.54 -10.05
CA THR A 192 -19.39 -8.96 -8.84
C THR A 192 -17.87 -8.91 -8.99
N GLY A 193 -17.35 -8.95 -10.21
CA GLY A 193 -15.94 -8.74 -10.48
C GLY A 193 -15.66 -8.50 -11.96
N LEU A 194 -14.62 -7.74 -12.25
CA LEU A 194 -14.26 -7.29 -13.59
C LEU A 194 -12.75 -7.36 -13.78
N TYR A 195 -12.35 -7.68 -15.01
CA TYR A 195 -10.96 -7.66 -15.43
C TYR A 195 -10.54 -6.23 -15.76
N VAL A 196 -9.35 -5.85 -15.30
CA VAL A 196 -8.80 -4.49 -15.43
C VAL A 196 -7.36 -4.53 -15.90
N ASN A 197 -6.86 -3.42 -16.42
CA ASN A 197 -5.47 -3.30 -16.84
C ASN A 197 -4.53 -3.02 -15.64
N TRP A 198 -3.23 -3.13 -15.87
CA TRP A 198 -2.21 -2.91 -14.82
C TRP A 198 -2.20 -1.47 -14.29
N GLU A 199 -2.44 -0.47 -15.14
CA GLU A 199 -2.51 0.92 -14.70
C GLU A 199 -3.65 1.14 -13.70
N TYR A 200 -4.84 0.58 -13.99
CA TYR A 200 -5.95 0.56 -13.05
C TYR A 200 -5.52 -0.08 -11.73
N HIS A 201 -4.91 -1.27 -11.77
CA HIS A 201 -4.51 -1.99 -10.56
C HIS A 201 -3.61 -1.15 -9.64
N VAL A 202 -2.53 -0.56 -10.18
CA VAL A 202 -1.59 0.25 -9.37
C VAL A 202 -2.28 1.45 -8.73
N ARG A 203 -3.17 2.11 -9.48
CA ARG A 203 -3.88 3.30 -8.99
C ARG A 203 -5.00 2.94 -8.03
N HIS A 204 -5.73 1.86 -8.28
CA HIS A 204 -6.71 1.27 -7.37
C HIS A 204 -6.06 0.95 -6.03
N CYS A 205 -4.90 0.27 -6.02
CA CYS A 205 -4.14 -0.02 -4.81
C CYS A 205 -3.80 1.27 -4.06
N THR A 206 -3.24 2.27 -4.75
CA THR A 206 -2.91 3.56 -4.13
C THR A 206 -4.14 4.26 -3.54
N ALA A 207 -5.28 4.21 -4.22
CA ALA A 207 -6.53 4.80 -3.76
C ALA A 207 -7.14 4.04 -2.55
N MET A 208 -7.05 2.71 -2.55
CA MET A 208 -7.41 1.87 -1.39
C MET A 208 -6.58 2.23 -0.15
N TRP A 209 -5.27 2.41 -0.31
CA TRP A 209 -4.39 2.87 0.75
C TRP A 209 -4.79 4.24 1.30
N LYS A 210 -5.23 5.17 0.45
CA LYS A 210 -5.74 6.49 0.87
C LYS A 210 -7.04 6.37 1.67
N LYS A 211 -7.97 5.50 1.24
CA LYS A 211 -9.21 5.25 1.99
C LYS A 211 -8.91 4.65 3.37
N MET A 212 -8.00 3.68 3.44
CA MET A 212 -7.53 3.11 4.70
C MET A 212 -6.99 4.21 5.63
N HIS A 213 -6.04 5.02 5.16
CA HIS A 213 -5.49 6.11 5.95
C HIS A 213 -6.57 7.08 6.45
N ARG A 214 -7.53 7.47 5.59
CA ARG A 214 -8.65 8.32 6.01
C ARG A 214 -9.51 7.70 7.11
N GLY A 215 -9.74 6.39 7.06
CA GLY A 215 -10.47 5.68 8.11
C GLY A 215 -9.69 5.56 9.42
N LEU A 216 -8.38 5.29 9.33
CA LEU A 216 -7.49 5.07 10.48
C LEU A 216 -7.15 6.33 11.28
N LEU A 217 -7.19 7.52 10.66
CA LEU A 217 -6.80 8.78 11.31
C LEU A 217 -7.79 9.27 12.40
N GLY A 218 -8.71 8.41 12.86
CA GLY A 218 -9.53 8.66 14.05
C GLY A 218 -10.38 9.93 13.92
N PRO A 219 -10.40 10.83 14.93
CA PRO A 219 -11.15 12.10 14.90
C PRO A 219 -10.73 13.06 13.78
N ALA A 220 -9.51 12.91 13.23
CA ALA A 220 -9.04 13.68 12.09
C ALA A 220 -9.43 13.04 10.73
N GLY A 221 -10.00 11.84 10.76
CA GLY A 221 -10.47 11.06 9.62
C GLY A 221 -11.98 10.80 9.68
N THR A 222 -12.46 9.77 8.98
CA THR A 222 -13.86 9.31 9.10
C THR A 222 -14.09 8.43 10.33
N GLY A 223 -13.01 7.86 10.88
CA GLY A 223 -13.12 6.82 11.90
C GLY A 223 -13.91 5.62 11.43
N ALA A 224 -14.03 5.37 10.12
CA ALA A 224 -14.79 4.25 9.56
C ALA A 224 -14.07 3.68 8.35
N ILE A 225 -13.98 2.36 8.28
CA ILE A 225 -13.30 1.59 7.23
C ILE A 225 -14.31 0.60 6.66
N ASP A 226 -14.23 0.33 5.36
CA ASP A 226 -15.04 -0.72 4.75
C ASP A 226 -14.35 -2.09 4.93
N ALA A 227 -15.14 -3.15 5.13
CA ALA A 227 -14.64 -4.52 5.29
C ALA A 227 -13.78 -5.03 4.12
N TYR A 228 -13.79 -4.37 2.95
CA TYR A 228 -12.90 -4.71 1.84
C TYR A 228 -11.46 -4.23 2.10
N ILE A 229 -11.29 -3.16 2.89
CA ILE A 229 -9.98 -2.63 3.32
C ILE A 229 -9.49 -3.31 4.61
N GLY A 230 -10.38 -3.65 5.55
CA GLY A 230 -10.03 -4.39 6.76
C GLY A 230 -11.16 -4.46 7.80
N SER A 231 -11.19 -5.55 8.58
CA SER A 231 -12.31 -5.93 9.45
C SER A 231 -12.06 -5.81 10.96
N VAL A 232 -10.82 -5.56 11.38
CA VAL A 232 -10.43 -5.73 12.79
C VAL A 232 -9.94 -4.38 13.33
N LYS A 233 -10.63 -3.83 14.33
CA LYS A 233 -10.29 -2.65 15.18
C LYS A 233 -10.93 -1.28 14.85
N TYR A 234 -11.71 -1.10 13.78
CA TYR A 234 -12.36 0.18 13.46
C TYR A 234 -13.88 -0.01 13.24
N PRO A 235 -14.71 1.05 13.36
CA PRO A 235 -16.12 1.03 12.92
C PRO A 235 -16.19 0.54 11.48
N ASP A 236 -16.51 -0.74 11.32
CA ASP A 236 -16.58 -1.37 10.01
C ASP A 236 -17.97 -1.16 9.42
N CYS A 237 -18.01 -0.68 8.19
CA CYS A 237 -19.23 -0.58 7.40
C CYS A 237 -19.67 -1.91 6.75
N GLY A 238 -19.13 -3.07 7.14
CA GLY A 238 -19.31 -4.31 6.38
C GLY A 238 -19.08 -5.68 7.02
N VAL A 239 -18.98 -5.86 8.35
CA VAL A 239 -18.87 -7.22 8.93
C VAL A 239 -20.25 -7.87 9.11
N LEU A 240 -20.38 -9.11 8.66
CA LEU A 240 -21.48 -10.01 8.98
C LEU A 240 -21.32 -10.58 10.40
N SER A 241 -22.32 -10.39 11.26
CA SER A 241 -22.62 -11.35 12.32
C SER A 241 -23.95 -12.02 11.95
N TRP A 242 -23.92 -13.31 11.66
CA TRP A 242 -25.07 -14.20 11.83
C TRP A 242 -24.60 -15.41 12.63
N HIS A 243 -25.44 -15.85 13.57
CA HIS A 243 -25.15 -16.92 14.54
C HIS A 243 -24.88 -18.27 13.87
#